data_AF-A0AAU9JBA6-F1
#
_entry.id   AF-A0AAU9JBA6-F1
#
_cell.length_a   1.000
_cell.length_b   1.000
_cell.length_c   1.000
_cell.angle_alpha   90.00
_cell.angle_beta   90.00
_cell.angle_gamma   90.00
#
_symmetry.space_group_name_H-M   'P 1'
#
loop_
_entity.id
_entity.type
_entity.pdbx_description
1 polymer ?
#
loop_
_entity_poly.entity_id
_entity_poly.type
_entity_poly.pdbx_seq_one_letter_code
_entity_poly.pdbx_strand_id
1 'polypeptide(L)'
;MAGKKLKKGKKKKLGKKKRELLPNLYDVPDVPEIPRNALPVVRLNMKLVNPLGYPMDFQLEVPINTKVMTIHDKIAELYGGAARDISISLHKYRPDDPAPLTASLMELGLIQSGDVNVFYDFKPVSHPLLT
;
A
#
# COMPACT_ATOMS: atom_id res chain seq x y z
N MET A 1 -46.53 -27.08 66.36
CA MET A 1 -46.58 -26.64 64.96
C MET A 1 -46.48 -25.11 64.96
N ALA A 2 -45.27 -24.55 64.91
CA ALA A 2 -44.63 -24.02 63.69
C ALA A 2 -45.28 -22.70 63.23
N GLY A 3 -44.61 -21.56 63.08
CA GLY A 3 -43.20 -21.19 63.21
C GLY A 3 -43.06 -19.68 62.93
N LYS A 4 -42.14 -19.03 63.67
CA LYS A 4 -41.75 -17.61 63.51
C LYS A 4 -41.36 -17.29 62.06
N LYS A 5 -41.90 -16.22 61.47
CA LYS A 5 -41.32 -15.55 60.29
C LYS A 5 -40.78 -14.17 60.65
N LEU A 6 -39.48 -14.14 60.87
CA LEU A 6 -38.60 -12.97 60.80
C LEU A 6 -38.28 -12.64 59.33
N LYS A 7 -37.90 -11.37 59.10
CA LYS A 7 -37.22 -10.75 57.92
C LYS A 7 -38.14 -9.83 57.10
N LYS A 8 -37.73 -8.64 56.65
CA LYS A 8 -36.38 -8.20 56.26
C LYS A 8 -36.36 -6.66 56.15
N GLY A 9 -35.40 -6.01 56.80
CA GLY A 9 -35.15 -4.58 56.65
C GLY A 9 -34.73 -4.20 55.22
N LYS A 10 -35.18 -3.03 54.76
CA LYS A 10 -34.78 -2.38 53.51
C LYS A 10 -33.27 -2.12 53.51
N LYS A 11 -32.49 -2.93 52.79
CA LYS A 11 -31.08 -2.62 52.48
C LYS A 11 -31.01 -1.51 51.44
N LYS A 12 -30.40 -0.38 51.81
CA LYS A 12 -30.00 0.72 50.91
C LYS A 12 -29.10 0.16 49.79
N LYS A 13 -29.41 0.49 48.53
CA LYS A 13 -28.53 0.22 47.38
C LYS A 13 -27.26 1.07 47.52
N LEU A 14 -26.13 0.42 47.81
CA LEU A 14 -24.82 1.05 47.65
C LEU A 14 -24.60 1.31 46.15
N GLY A 15 -24.46 2.58 45.78
CA GLY A 15 -23.93 2.96 44.47
C GLY A 15 -22.52 2.39 44.32
N LYS A 16 -22.31 1.57 43.28
CA LYS A 16 -20.97 1.17 42.85
C LYS A 16 -20.23 2.45 42.44
N LYS A 17 -19.31 2.93 43.27
CA LYS A 17 -18.28 3.88 42.85
C LYS A 17 -17.58 3.26 41.65
N LYS A 18 -17.60 3.96 40.50
CA LYS A 18 -16.75 3.65 39.35
C LYS A 18 -15.32 3.61 39.88
N ARG A 19 -14.71 2.43 39.90
CA ARG A 19 -13.26 2.33 40.11
C ARG A 19 -12.65 3.03 38.90
N GLU A 20 -11.95 4.13 39.15
CA GLU A 20 -11.09 4.75 38.14
C GLU A 20 -10.07 3.68 37.76
N LEU A 21 -10.24 3.14 36.55
CA LEU A 21 -9.31 2.17 35.98
C LEU A 21 -7.97 2.91 35.86
N LEU A 22 -6.92 2.32 36.41
CA LEU A 22 -5.54 2.79 36.20
C LEU A 22 -5.32 2.97 34.69
N PRO A 23 -4.60 4.02 34.25
CA PRO A 23 -4.27 4.17 32.84
C PRO A 23 -3.55 2.90 32.38
N ASN A 24 -4.05 2.30 31.30
CA ASN A 24 -3.42 1.12 30.71
C ASN A 24 -1.98 1.50 30.38
N LEU A 25 -1.01 0.79 30.96
CA LEU A 25 0.42 1.01 30.71
C LEU A 25 0.84 0.75 29.25
N TYR A 26 -0.02 0.09 28.49
CA TYR A 26 0.17 -0.22 27.10
C TYR A 26 -0.88 0.55 26.30
N ASP A 27 -0.45 1.67 25.73
CA ASP A 27 -1.19 2.32 24.66
C ASP A 27 -1.15 1.36 23.46
N VAL A 28 -2.29 0.75 23.14
CA VAL A 28 -2.41 -0.04 21.92
C VAL A 28 -2.37 0.97 20.79
N PRO A 29 -1.44 0.86 19.83
CA PRO A 29 -1.37 1.82 18.73
C PRO A 29 -2.71 1.85 17.99
N ASP A 30 -3.23 3.06 17.77
CA ASP A 30 -4.49 3.28 17.07
C ASP A 30 -4.40 2.69 15.66
N VAL A 31 -5.07 1.55 15.46
CA VAL A 31 -5.23 0.96 14.15
C VAL A 31 -6.32 1.76 13.44
N PRO A 32 -6.04 2.37 12.27
CA PRO A 32 -7.06 3.09 11.52
C PRO A 32 -8.23 2.15 11.21
N GLU A 33 -9.46 2.67 11.28
CA GLU A 33 -10.71 1.90 11.07
C GLU A 33 -10.76 1.18 9.71
N ILE A 34 -9.92 1.60 8.76
CA ILE A 34 -9.76 1.00 7.43
C ILE A 34 -8.32 0.43 7.31
N PRO A 35 -8.14 -0.90 7.36
CA PRO A 35 -6.83 -1.56 7.31
C PRO A 35 -5.99 -1.22 6.06
N ARG A 36 -6.65 -0.87 4.95
CA ARG A 36 -5.98 -0.50 3.69
C ARG A 36 -5.20 0.81 3.76
N ASN A 37 -5.60 1.73 4.65
CA ASN A 37 -4.92 3.01 4.83
C ASN A 37 -3.70 2.90 5.75
N ALA A 38 -3.49 1.76 6.41
CA ALA A 38 -2.29 1.52 7.21
C ALA A 38 -1.06 1.19 6.35
N LEU A 39 -1.24 0.94 5.05
CA LEU A 39 -0.15 0.61 4.16
C LEU A 39 0.65 1.87 3.80
N PRO A 40 1.98 1.84 3.92
CA PRO A 40 2.82 2.94 3.47
C PRO A 40 2.64 3.20 1.96
N VAL A 41 2.69 4.49 1.60
CA VAL A 41 2.64 4.97 0.22
C VAL A 41 4.06 5.32 -0.23
N VAL A 42 4.40 4.93 -1.45
CA VAL A 42 5.71 5.15 -2.07
C VAL A 42 5.53 6.04 -3.30
N ARG A 43 6.46 6.96 -3.49
CA ARG A 43 6.55 7.81 -4.67
C ARG A 43 7.54 7.17 -5.65
N LEU A 44 7.02 6.68 -6.77
CA LEU A 44 7.83 6.12 -7.84
C LEU A 44 8.20 7.22 -8.83
N ASN A 45 9.49 7.50 -8.94
CA ASN A 45 10.07 8.33 -10.00
C ASN A 45 10.38 7.41 -11.17
N MET A 46 9.47 7.37 -12.15
CA MET A 46 9.62 6.56 -13.35
C MET A 46 10.54 7.28 -14.33
N LYS A 47 11.60 6.59 -14.76
CA LYS A 47 12.60 7.11 -15.70
C LYS A 47 12.72 6.22 -16.91
N LEU A 48 12.60 6.82 -18.09
CA LEU A 48 12.78 6.11 -19.35
C LEU A 48 14.28 5.93 -19.63
N VAL A 49 14.69 4.70 -19.93
CA VAL A 49 16.10 4.38 -20.20
C VAL A 49 16.50 4.74 -21.62
N ASN A 50 15.62 4.51 -22.60
CA ASN A 50 15.93 4.73 -24.01
C ASN A 50 14.75 5.41 -24.74
N PRO A 51 14.95 6.54 -25.44
CA PRO A 51 16.17 7.34 -25.51
C PRO A 51 16.46 8.12 -24.22
N LEU A 52 17.74 8.16 -23.81
CA LEU A 52 18.20 8.89 -22.63
C LEU A 52 17.87 10.39 -22.75
N GLY A 53 17.16 10.94 -21.78
CA GLY A 53 16.85 12.37 -21.70
C GLY A 53 15.55 12.79 -22.40
N TYR A 54 14.71 11.84 -22.83
CA TYR A 54 13.37 12.14 -23.31
C TYR A 54 12.46 12.61 -22.16
N PRO A 55 11.56 13.58 -22.36
CA PRO A 55 10.68 14.14 -21.32
C PRO A 55 9.53 13.19 -20.90
N MET A 56 9.81 11.90 -20.78
CA MET A 56 8.85 10.87 -20.35
C MET A 56 9.08 10.42 -18.90
N ASP A 57 9.83 11.19 -18.12
CA ASP A 57 9.94 10.97 -16.69
C ASP A 57 8.64 11.43 -16.01
N PHE A 58 8.00 10.54 -15.25
CA PHE A 58 6.78 10.85 -14.52
C PHE A 58 6.81 10.30 -13.11
N GLN A 59 6.02 10.91 -12.23
CA GLN A 59 5.91 10.50 -10.84
C GLN A 59 4.59 9.79 -10.60
N LEU A 60 4.64 8.70 -9.83
CA LEU A 60 3.46 7.93 -9.49
C LEU A 60 3.46 7.60 -8.00
N GLU A 61 2.40 8.01 -7.30
CA GLU A 61 2.17 7.63 -5.91
C GLU A 61 1.32 6.35 -5.85
N VAL A 62 1.87 5.30 -5.24
CA VAL A 62 1.20 4.00 -5.11
C VAL A 62 1.47 3.37 -3.74
N PRO A 63 0.52 2.61 -3.19
CA PRO A 63 0.76 1.84 -1.96
C PRO A 63 1.76 0.71 -2.21
N ILE A 64 2.48 0.29 -1.17
CA ILE A 64 3.53 -0.76 -1.27
C ILE A 64 3.00 -2.14 -1.74
N ASN A 65 1.72 -2.44 -1.53
CA ASN A 65 1.12 -3.70 -2.01
C ASN A 65 0.79 -3.69 -3.52
N THR A 66 1.10 -2.60 -4.22
CA THR A 66 0.84 -2.48 -5.66
C THR A 66 1.70 -3.47 -6.43
N LYS A 67 1.10 -4.18 -7.39
CA LYS A 67 1.80 -5.13 -8.26
C LYS A 67 2.48 -4.42 -9.42
N VAL A 68 3.62 -4.94 -9.87
CA VAL A 68 4.35 -4.42 -11.03
C VAL A 68 3.46 -4.38 -12.29
N MET A 69 2.55 -5.35 -12.46
CA MET A 69 1.57 -5.35 -13.56
C MET A 69 0.76 -4.06 -13.64
N THR A 70 0.33 -3.48 -12.51
CA THR A 70 -0.44 -2.22 -12.55
C THR A 70 0.41 -1.01 -12.95
N ILE A 71 1.72 -1.06 -12.70
CA ILE A 71 2.67 -0.05 -13.16
C ILE A 71 2.89 -0.21 -14.67
N HIS A 72 3.04 -1.45 -15.13
CA HIS A 72 3.11 -1.79 -16.55
C HIS A 72 1.89 -1.28 -17.32
N ASP A 73 0.68 -1.51 -16.82
CA ASP A 73 -0.56 -1.05 -17.48
C ASP A 73 -0.64 0.47 -17.56
N LYS A 74 -0.22 1.18 -16.49
CA LYS A 74 -0.14 2.65 -16.51
C LYS A 74 0.88 3.17 -17.52
N ILE A 75 2.03 2.51 -17.65
CA ILE A 75 3.01 2.86 -18.67
C ILE A 75 2.38 2.65 -20.06
N ALA A 76 1.75 1.51 -20.31
CA ALA A 76 1.09 1.23 -21.59
C ALA A 76 -0.01 2.24 -21.94
N GLU A 77 -0.79 2.68 -20.95
CA GLU A 77 -1.82 3.71 -21.09
C GLU A 77 -1.22 5.08 -21.47
N LEU A 78 -0.12 5.48 -20.81
CA LEU A 78 0.60 6.72 -21.15
C LEU A 78 1.13 6.73 -22.59
N TYR A 79 1.55 5.58 -23.10
CA TYR A 79 2.01 5.43 -24.49
C TYR A 79 0.89 5.10 -25.48
N GLY A 80 -0.37 5.06 -25.07
CA GLY A 80 -1.51 4.77 -25.94
C GLY A 80 -1.44 3.41 -26.63
N GLY A 81 -0.79 2.42 -26.00
CA GLY A 81 -0.58 1.08 -26.56
C GLY A 81 0.55 0.97 -27.60
N ALA A 82 1.32 2.04 -27.83
CA ALA A 82 2.49 2.03 -28.73
C ALA A 82 3.74 1.38 -28.09
N ALA A 83 3.72 1.10 -26.79
CA ALA A 83 4.78 0.42 -26.06
C ALA A 83 4.49 -1.09 -25.96
N ARG A 84 5.39 -1.93 -26.50
CA ARG A 84 5.40 -3.38 -26.25
C ARG A 84 6.68 -3.80 -25.53
N ASP A 85 6.61 -4.98 -24.89
CA ASP A 85 7.72 -5.60 -24.15
C ASP A 85 8.35 -4.65 -23.13
N ILE A 86 7.51 -4.05 -22.27
CA ILE A 86 7.97 -3.10 -21.25
C ILE A 86 8.77 -3.88 -20.19
N SER A 87 10.06 -3.59 -20.10
CA SER A 87 10.93 -4.08 -19.03
C SER A 87 11.01 -3.03 -17.93
N ILE A 88 10.89 -3.48 -16.68
CA ILE A 88 10.89 -2.60 -15.50
C ILE A 88 11.98 -3.09 -14.55
N SER A 89 12.79 -2.17 -14.04
CA SER A 89 13.82 -2.46 -13.04
C SER A 89 13.81 -1.41 -11.92
N LEU A 90 14.04 -1.83 -10.69
CA LEU A 90 14.14 -0.93 -9.54
C LEU A 90 15.58 -0.50 -9.32
N HIS A 91 15.80 0.78 -8.95
CA HIS A 91 17.09 1.41 -8.60
C HIS A 91 18.15 1.48 -9.70
N LYS A 92 18.32 0.41 -10.51
CA LYS A 92 19.27 0.32 -11.61
C LYS A 92 18.64 -0.48 -12.73
N TYR A 93 18.73 0.02 -13.96
CA TYR A 93 18.26 -0.72 -15.12
C TYR A 93 19.11 -1.97 -15.37
N ARG A 94 18.45 -3.12 -15.47
CA ARG A 94 19.04 -4.42 -15.82
C ARG A 94 18.13 -5.11 -16.85
N PRO A 95 18.52 -5.14 -18.14
CA PRO A 95 17.68 -5.76 -19.16
C PRO A 95 17.58 -7.30 -19.00
N ASP A 96 18.59 -7.92 -18.39
CA ASP A 96 18.66 -9.38 -18.21
C ASP A 96 17.78 -9.91 -17.05
N ASP A 97 17.41 -9.04 -16.10
CA ASP A 97 16.66 -9.40 -14.90
C ASP A 97 15.56 -8.36 -14.62
N PRO A 98 14.51 -8.34 -15.47
CA PRO A 98 13.37 -7.45 -15.26
C PRO A 98 12.56 -7.89 -14.04
N ALA A 99 11.97 -6.92 -13.34
CA ALA A 99 11.09 -7.18 -12.23
C ALA A 99 9.86 -8.00 -12.70
N PRO A 100 9.54 -9.12 -12.04
CA PRO A 100 8.40 -9.95 -12.43
C PRO A 100 7.08 -9.21 -12.25
N LEU A 101 6.22 -9.26 -13.27
CA LEU A 101 4.92 -8.55 -13.31
C LEU A 101 3.98 -8.95 -12.15
N THR A 102 4.08 -10.20 -11.70
CA THR A 102 3.26 -10.74 -10.62
C THR A 102 3.67 -10.24 -9.24
N ALA A 103 4.91 -9.77 -9.10
CA ALA A 103 5.43 -9.35 -7.82
C ALA A 103 4.84 -8.02 -7.37
N SER A 104 4.69 -7.89 -6.05
CA SER A 104 4.38 -6.62 -5.41
C SER A 104 5.65 -5.81 -5.16
N LEU A 105 5.51 -4.48 -5.02
CA LEU A 105 6.62 -3.62 -4.63
C LEU A 105 7.23 -4.05 -3.27
N MET A 106 6.40 -4.61 -2.38
CA MET A 106 6.83 -5.20 -1.11
C MET A 106 7.80 -6.38 -1.29
N GLU A 107 7.47 -7.32 -2.19
CA GLU A 107 8.30 -8.49 -2.49
C GLU A 107 9.64 -8.11 -3.14
N LEU A 108 9.67 -6.95 -3.79
CA LEU A 108 10.86 -6.38 -4.39
C LEU A 108 11.72 -5.57 -3.39
N GLY A 109 11.36 -5.59 -2.10
CA GLY A 109 12.16 -5.01 -1.02
C GLY A 109 11.78 -3.58 -0.63
N LEU A 110 10.70 -3.01 -1.19
CA LEU A 110 10.21 -1.69 -0.77
C LEU A 110 9.29 -1.86 0.44
N ILE A 111 9.81 -1.56 1.64
CA ILE A 111 9.11 -1.77 2.91
C ILE A 111 8.68 -0.45 3.56
N GLN A 112 9.33 0.66 3.18
CA GLN A 112 9.13 1.97 3.78
C GLN A 112 8.57 2.97 2.77
N SER A 113 7.84 3.97 3.28
CA SER A 113 7.45 5.13 2.48
C SER A 113 8.67 5.95 2.09
N GLY A 114 8.77 6.34 0.82
CA GLY A 114 9.88 7.12 0.31
C GLY A 114 9.83 7.30 -1.19
N ASP A 115 10.88 7.92 -1.73
CA ASP A 115 11.06 8.14 -3.15
C ASP A 115 11.93 7.01 -3.74
N VAL A 116 11.42 6.35 -4.78
CA VAL A 116 12.11 5.23 -5.43
C VAL A 116 12.23 5.52 -6.91
N ASN A 117 13.45 5.44 -7.44
CA ASN A 117 13.69 5.52 -8.87
C ASN A 117 13.42 4.18 -9.52
N VAL A 118 12.51 4.16 -10.48
CA VAL A 118 12.15 3.00 -11.28
C VAL A 118 12.57 3.30 -12.71
N PHE A 119 13.34 2.40 -13.30
CA PHE A 119 13.78 2.51 -14.68
C PHE A 119 12.94 1.57 -15.52
N TYR A 120 12.48 2.05 -16.65
CA TYR A 120 11.77 1.21 -17.60
C TYR A 120 12.27 1.46 -19.01
N ASP A 121 12.11 0.45 -19.85
CA ASP A 121 12.43 0.47 -21.26
C ASP A 121 11.32 -0.28 -22.00
N PHE A 122 11.11 0.07 -23.26
CA PHE A 122 10.09 -0.57 -24.08
C PHE A 122 10.51 -0.54 -25.55
N LYS A 123 9.97 -1.48 -26.32
CA LYS A 123 10.15 -1.47 -27.77
C LYS A 123 8.99 -0.72 -28.41
N PRO A 124 9.25 0.39 -29.13
CA PRO A 124 8.19 1.11 -29.82
C PRO A 124 7.65 0.24 -30.96
N VAL A 125 6.33 0.13 -31.05
CA VAL A 125 5.67 -0.53 -32.16
C VAL A 125 4.97 0.50 -33.01
N SER A 126 5.51 0.76 -34.19
CA SER A 126 4.79 1.45 -35.24
C SER A 126 3.85 0.45 -35.89
N HIS A 127 2.57 0.50 -35.54
CA HIS A 127 1.58 -0.05 -36.45
C HIS A 127 1.55 0.89 -37.66
N PRO A 128 1.68 0.40 -38.90
CA PRO A 128 1.41 1.24 -40.05
C PRO A 128 -0.02 1.76 -39.88
N LEU A 129 -0.17 3.08 -39.81
CA LEU A 129 -1.46 3.73 -39.92
C LEU A 129 -1.97 3.37 -41.32
N LEU A 130 -2.74 2.28 -41.40
CA LEU A 130 -3.48 1.94 -42.61
C LEU A 130 -4.49 3.07 -42.81
N THR A 131 -4.20 3.85 -43.84
CA THR A 131 -5.14 4.68 -44.62
C THR A 131 -6.43 3.95 -44.91
#